data_AF-A0A382LKM8-F1
#
_entry.id   AF-A0A382LKM8-F1
#
_cell.length_a   1.000
_cell.length_b   1.000
_cell.length_c   1.000
_cell.angle_alpha   90.00
_cell.angle_beta   90.00
_cell.angle_gamma   90.00
#
_symmetry.space_group_name_H-M   'P 1'
#
loop_
_entity.id
_entity.type
_entity.pdbx_description
1 polymer ?
#
loop_
_entity_poly.entity_id
_entity_poly.type
_entity_poly.pdbx_seq_one_letter_code
_entity_poly.pdbx_strand_id
1 'polypeptide(L)'
;MTKNLPYILIAFGVAGLVAFLSFFDLYETIENKLLDMRFKNRGLMETRNDIATVDIDDIALRDVGRWEPWSRDKHIPLVRAADEHDMDAFLFDIYFIEESERELNIKDLDKIEDSILTKSQLKKSFSNPDSVLADAAEKAGNIIFAQKLTPQPKKKKPLEPRTDVKNTRLALLEQEGYVRKIDNPAKFSTIFDFYDIEIPLESLIKKGNGVYYFQGNSDPDGVARKYPLIGLYDNRLFPSAALAIALDHYGVSFNEIDIEPGKHIRFDLPPDESGNTKEDEYGRSEIIIPINEKGMMQVNWAGPWEDKVTAEFDVMHYPYTVIKRFQEIEHSNFVLANYKRLANQSFNGNIKATL
;
A
#
# COMPACT_ATOMS: atom_id res chain seq x y z
N MET A 1 44.01 18.10 -45.73
CA MET A 1 43.18 18.44 -44.55
C MET A 1 41.88 19.16 -44.90
N THR A 2 41.78 19.90 -46.01
CA THR A 2 40.59 20.70 -46.37
C THR A 2 39.34 19.91 -46.77
N LYS A 3 39.47 18.70 -47.35
CA LYS A 3 38.30 17.87 -47.74
C LYS A 3 37.49 17.34 -46.56
N ASN A 4 38.08 17.25 -45.37
CA ASN A 4 37.43 16.69 -44.19
C ASN A 4 36.83 17.77 -43.26
N LEU A 5 37.17 19.04 -43.48
CA LEU A 5 36.72 20.17 -42.68
C LEU A 5 35.17 20.27 -42.56
N PRO A 6 34.36 20.09 -43.63
CA PRO A 6 32.91 20.14 -43.48
C PRO A 6 32.36 19.02 -42.59
N TYR A 7 32.92 17.80 -42.68
CA TYR A 7 32.49 16.67 -41.84
C TYR A 7 32.85 16.90 -40.37
N ILE A 8 34.01 17.49 -40.10
CA ILE A 8 34.45 17.85 -38.74
C ILE A 8 33.50 18.92 -38.15
N LEU A 9 33.14 19.95 -38.92
CA LEU A 9 32.20 20.98 -38.48
C LEU A 9 30.80 20.41 -38.20
N ILE A 10 30.31 19.49 -39.04
CA ILE A 10 29.04 18.80 -38.80
C ILE A 10 29.12 17.96 -37.52
N ALA A 11 30.20 17.18 -37.33
CA ALA A 11 30.38 16.35 -36.15
C ALA A 11 30.39 17.17 -34.86
N PHE A 12 31.15 18.28 -34.81
CA PHE A 12 31.16 19.19 -33.67
C PHE A 12 29.83 19.92 -33.49
N GLY A 13 29.13 20.26 -34.57
CA GLY A 13 27.80 20.85 -34.52
C GLY A 13 26.77 19.91 -33.89
N VAL A 14 26.75 18.65 -34.33
CA VAL A 14 25.88 17.61 -33.76
C VAL A 14 26.26 17.32 -32.31
N ALA A 15 27.54 17.16 -32.00
CA ALA A 15 28.00 16.96 -30.62
C ALA A 15 27.64 18.14 -29.72
N GLY A 16 27.79 19.37 -30.21
CA GLY A 16 27.40 20.58 -29.50
C GLY A 16 25.89 20.68 -29.27
N LEU A 17 25.07 20.31 -30.26
CA LEU A 17 23.62 20.22 -30.12
C LEU A 17 23.22 19.16 -29.09
N VAL A 18 23.80 17.96 -29.16
CA VAL A 18 23.52 16.88 -28.21
C VAL A 18 23.95 17.27 -26.80
N ALA A 19 25.12 17.90 -26.63
CA ALA A 19 25.58 18.41 -25.35
C ALA A 19 24.65 19.50 -24.81
N PHE A 20 24.18 20.42 -25.67
CA PHE A 20 23.21 21.46 -25.30
C PHE A 20 21.87 20.85 -24.87
N LEU A 21 21.31 19.92 -25.65
CA LEU A 21 20.07 19.23 -25.31
C LEU A 21 20.20 18.45 -24.01
N SER A 22 21.36 17.81 -23.78
CA SER A 22 21.65 17.06 -22.55
C SER A 22 21.81 17.96 -21.34
N PHE A 23 22.45 19.12 -21.51
CA PHE A 23 22.69 20.07 -20.41
C PHE A 23 21.40 20.72 -19.90
N PHE A 24 20.41 20.90 -20.78
CA PHE A 24 19.11 21.47 -20.43
C PHE A 24 18.00 20.42 -20.26
N ASP A 25 18.33 19.13 -20.29
CA ASP A 25 17.37 18.03 -20.19
C ASP A 25 16.19 18.12 -21.18
N LEU A 26 16.40 18.78 -22.32
CA LEU A 26 15.35 19.00 -23.34
C LEU A 26 14.92 17.68 -24.01
N TYR A 27 15.78 16.66 -23.94
CA TYR A 27 15.47 15.32 -24.43
C TYR A 27 14.48 14.57 -23.53
N GLU A 28 14.40 14.87 -22.22
CA GLU A 28 13.49 14.15 -21.30
C GLU A 28 12.03 14.29 -21.73
N THR A 29 11.64 15.47 -22.21
CA THR A 29 10.26 15.69 -22.70
C THR A 29 9.95 14.85 -23.94
N ILE A 30 10.93 14.70 -24.83
CA ILE A 30 10.78 13.87 -26.04
C ILE A 30 10.75 12.40 -25.65
N GLU A 31 11.65 11.97 -24.77
CA GLU A 31 11.72 10.59 -24.27
C GLU A 31 10.42 10.18 -23.58
N ASN A 32 9.89 11.03 -22.70
CA ASN A 32 8.61 10.79 -22.03
C ASN A 32 7.45 10.62 -23.02
N LYS A 33 7.41 11.44 -24.09
CA LYS A 33 6.39 11.30 -25.14
C LYS A 33 6.55 10.01 -25.94
N LEU A 34 7.78 9.61 -26.25
CA LEU A 34 8.06 8.35 -26.94
C LEU A 34 7.70 7.15 -26.06
N LEU A 35 7.99 7.23 -24.76
CA LEU A 35 7.60 6.23 -23.78
C LEU A 35 6.08 6.08 -23.71
N ASP A 36 5.35 7.18 -23.59
CA ASP A 36 3.88 7.17 -23.58
C ASP A 36 3.31 6.58 -24.87
N MET A 37 3.91 6.91 -26.02
CA MET A 37 3.51 6.34 -27.31
C MET A 37 3.73 4.83 -27.34
N ARG A 38 4.83 4.31 -26.78
CA ARG A 38 5.09 2.87 -26.68
C ARG A 38 4.06 2.18 -25.79
N PHE A 39 3.69 2.76 -24.64
CA PHE A 39 2.65 2.20 -23.78
C PHE A 39 1.29 2.17 -24.47
N LYS A 40 0.89 3.26 -25.12
CA LYS A 40 -0.38 3.34 -25.86
C LYS A 40 -0.43 2.35 -27.02
N ASN A 41 0.67 2.19 -27.76
CA ASN A 41 0.75 1.25 -28.88
C ASN A 41 0.79 -0.22 -28.43
N ARG A 42 1.34 -0.52 -27.25
CA ARG A 42 1.35 -1.87 -26.68
C ARG A 42 -0.07 -2.34 -26.33
N GLY A 43 -0.93 -1.42 -25.89
CA GLY A 43 -2.28 -1.72 -25.42
C GLY A 43 -2.30 -2.24 -23.98
N LEU A 44 -3.46 -2.80 -23.59
CA LEU A 44 -3.68 -3.38 -22.27
C LEU A 44 -2.78 -4.59 -22.04
N MET A 45 -2.22 -4.66 -20.84
CA MET A 45 -1.54 -5.84 -20.32
C MET A 45 -2.49 -6.61 -19.41
N GLU A 46 -2.42 -7.93 -19.50
CA GLU A 46 -2.99 -8.79 -18.48
C GLU A 46 -2.30 -8.50 -17.13
N THR A 47 -3.11 -8.22 -16.12
CA THR A 47 -2.67 -7.99 -14.75
C THR A 47 -2.90 -9.23 -13.92
N ARG A 48 -2.31 -9.27 -12.72
CA ARG A 48 -2.51 -10.41 -11.84
C ARG A 48 -3.94 -10.41 -11.31
N ASN A 49 -4.52 -11.61 -11.19
CA ASN A 49 -5.88 -11.82 -10.68
C ASN A 49 -5.93 -12.04 -9.16
N ASP A 50 -4.78 -11.98 -8.48
CA ASP A 50 -4.61 -12.11 -7.03
C ASP A 50 -4.35 -10.75 -6.34
N ILE A 51 -4.43 -9.65 -7.08
CA ILE A 51 -4.36 -8.28 -6.56
C ILE A 51 -5.68 -7.59 -6.87
N ALA A 52 -6.25 -6.96 -5.86
CA ALA A 52 -7.50 -6.22 -5.98
C ALA A 52 -7.48 -4.96 -5.11
N THR A 53 -8.34 -4.00 -5.42
CA THR A 53 -8.63 -2.88 -4.52
C THR A 53 -10.02 -3.02 -3.92
N VAL A 54 -10.20 -2.40 -2.75
CA VAL A 54 -11.52 -2.26 -2.13
C VAL A 54 -11.87 -0.77 -2.07
N ASP A 55 -12.84 -0.37 -2.89
CA ASP A 55 -13.15 1.04 -3.09
C ASP A 55 -14.38 1.44 -2.28
N ILE A 56 -14.30 2.56 -1.56
CA ILE A 56 -15.44 3.13 -0.83
C ILE A 56 -16.48 3.60 -1.85
N ASP A 57 -17.51 2.79 -2.04
CA ASP A 57 -18.53 3.01 -3.05
C ASP A 57 -19.67 3.91 -2.56
N ASP A 58 -20.46 4.43 -3.50
CA ASP A 58 -21.61 5.29 -3.19
C ASP A 58 -22.62 4.64 -2.23
N ILE A 59 -22.77 3.31 -2.25
CA ILE A 59 -23.67 2.62 -1.31
C ILE A 59 -23.08 2.65 0.10
N ALA A 60 -21.77 2.49 0.25
CA ALA A 60 -21.11 2.58 1.55
C ALA A 60 -21.26 3.98 2.14
N LEU A 61 -21.11 5.04 1.32
CA LEU A 61 -21.35 6.42 1.73
C LEU A 61 -22.81 6.69 2.13
N ARG A 62 -23.78 6.01 1.51
CA ARG A 62 -25.20 6.12 1.88
C ARG A 62 -25.54 5.32 3.15
N ASP A 63 -24.99 4.12 3.29
CA ASP A 63 -25.28 3.19 4.38
C ASP A 63 -24.57 3.60 5.69
N VAL A 64 -23.32 4.07 5.60
CA VAL A 64 -22.50 4.47 6.75
C VAL A 64 -22.60 5.98 7.02
N GLY A 65 -22.59 6.79 5.96
CA GLY A 65 -22.61 8.24 6.03
C GLY A 65 -21.47 8.89 5.25
N ARG A 66 -21.49 10.23 5.21
CA ARG A 66 -20.44 11.03 4.57
C ARG A 66 -19.06 10.65 5.14
N TRP A 67 -18.06 10.62 4.27
CA TRP A 67 -16.67 10.44 4.68
C TRP A 67 -16.17 11.67 5.47
N GLU A 68 -16.25 11.57 6.78
CA GLU A 68 -15.45 12.26 7.77
C GLU A 68 -14.83 11.10 8.55
N PRO A 69 -13.51 10.86 8.45
CA PRO A 69 -12.89 9.54 8.61
C PRO A 69 -13.67 8.61 9.54
N TRP A 70 -14.27 7.57 8.97
CA TRP A 70 -15.24 6.77 9.69
C TRP A 70 -14.65 6.18 10.96
N SER A 71 -15.50 6.01 11.97
CA SER A 71 -15.11 5.28 13.17
C SER A 71 -14.56 3.91 12.78
N ARG A 72 -13.44 3.53 13.39
CA ARG A 72 -12.61 2.41 12.92
C ARG A 72 -13.29 1.04 13.03
N ASP A 73 -14.33 0.94 13.86
CA ASP A 73 -15.21 -0.22 13.96
C ASP A 73 -15.91 -0.55 12.63
N LYS A 74 -16.12 0.44 11.76
CA LYS A 74 -16.77 0.23 10.45
C LYS A 74 -15.92 -0.60 9.49
N HIS A 75 -14.60 -0.65 9.70
CA HIS A 75 -13.65 -1.40 8.86
C HIS A 75 -13.44 -2.85 9.30
N ILE A 76 -13.98 -3.25 10.46
CA ILE A 76 -13.80 -4.60 11.02
C ILE A 76 -14.28 -5.71 10.08
N PRO A 77 -15.41 -5.58 9.35
CA PRO A 77 -15.80 -6.59 8.38
C PRO A 77 -14.76 -6.80 7.27
N LEU A 78 -14.02 -5.76 6.86
CA LEU A 78 -12.98 -5.91 5.84
C LEU A 78 -11.75 -6.63 6.42
N VAL A 79 -11.35 -6.28 7.64
CA VAL A 79 -10.25 -6.98 8.34
C VAL A 79 -10.57 -8.45 8.56
N ARG A 80 -11.82 -8.77 8.95
CA ARG A 80 -12.27 -10.15 9.11
C ARG A 80 -12.34 -10.89 7.78
N ALA A 81 -12.78 -10.23 6.71
CA ALA A 81 -12.76 -10.84 5.40
C ALA A 81 -11.33 -11.18 4.98
N ALA A 82 -10.35 -10.32 5.30
CA ALA A 82 -8.94 -10.59 5.00
C ALA A 82 -8.37 -11.78 5.79
N ASP A 83 -8.74 -11.91 7.07
CA ASP A 83 -8.39 -13.04 7.95
C ASP A 83 -9.07 -14.34 7.50
N GLU A 84 -10.38 -14.32 7.31
CA GLU A 84 -11.22 -15.49 7.04
C GLU A 84 -10.99 -16.10 5.65
N HIS A 85 -10.35 -15.37 4.74
CA HIS A 85 -10.09 -15.77 3.35
C HIS A 85 -8.59 -15.85 3.02
N ASP A 86 -7.72 -15.95 4.03
CA ASP A 86 -6.28 -16.17 3.86
C ASP A 86 -5.61 -15.17 2.90
N MET A 87 -5.98 -13.87 2.98
CA MET A 87 -5.32 -12.85 2.16
C MET A 87 -3.86 -12.69 2.60
N ASP A 88 -2.91 -12.61 1.67
CA ASP A 88 -1.49 -12.42 2.03
C ASP A 88 -1.25 -11.06 2.70
N ALA A 89 -1.90 -10.00 2.19
CA ALA A 89 -1.78 -8.65 2.73
C ALA A 89 -3.04 -7.81 2.46
N PHE A 90 -3.43 -6.99 3.43
CA PHE A 90 -4.48 -5.99 3.29
C PHE A 90 -3.99 -4.61 3.71
N LEU A 91 -3.84 -3.68 2.76
CA LEU A 91 -3.39 -2.31 3.02
C LEU A 91 -4.58 -1.35 3.12
N PHE A 92 -4.65 -0.59 4.20
CA PHE A 92 -5.52 0.58 4.28
C PHE A 92 -4.86 1.80 3.65
N ASP A 93 -5.41 2.29 2.53
CA ASP A 93 -5.14 3.65 2.01
C ASP A 93 -5.96 4.71 2.80
N ILE A 94 -5.82 4.67 4.13
CA ILE A 94 -6.49 5.56 5.09
C ILE A 94 -5.50 5.88 6.21
N TYR A 95 -5.31 7.17 6.49
CA TYR A 95 -4.38 7.62 7.54
C TYR A 95 -5.05 7.63 8.93
N PHE A 96 -4.73 6.64 9.77
CA PHE A 96 -5.24 6.52 11.14
C PHE A 96 -4.35 7.23 12.18
N ILE A 97 -4.11 8.53 11.97
CA ILE A 97 -3.14 9.36 12.73
C ILE A 97 -3.71 9.80 14.10
N GLU A 98 -4.97 10.21 14.12
CA GLU A 98 -5.69 10.76 15.28
C GLU A 98 -6.61 9.71 15.90
N GLU A 99 -6.87 9.79 17.21
CA GLU A 99 -7.79 8.87 17.89
C GLU A 99 -9.20 8.97 17.29
N SER A 100 -9.83 7.82 17.06
CA SER A 100 -11.22 7.79 16.61
C SER A 100 -12.14 8.30 17.71
N GLU A 101 -13.14 9.09 17.34
CA GLU A 101 -14.21 9.43 18.26
C GLU A 101 -14.89 8.14 18.76
N ARG A 102 -15.30 8.16 20.04
CA ARG A 102 -15.98 7.02 20.65
C ARG A 102 -17.47 7.28 20.70
N GLU A 103 -18.23 6.43 20.03
CA GLU A 103 -19.68 6.50 19.99
C GLU A 103 -20.31 5.47 20.95
N LEU A 104 -21.47 5.82 21.50
CA LEU A 104 -22.27 4.91 22.31
C LEU A 104 -23.42 4.37 21.47
N ASN A 105 -23.48 3.05 21.30
CA ASN A 105 -24.62 2.42 20.66
C ASN A 105 -25.78 2.31 21.67
N ILE A 106 -26.95 2.80 21.29
CA ILE A 106 -28.15 2.72 22.14
C ILE A 106 -28.48 1.26 22.50
N LYS A 107 -28.23 0.30 21.60
CA LYS A 107 -28.44 -1.13 21.87
C LYS A 107 -27.56 -1.67 23.00
N ASP A 108 -26.42 -1.04 23.25
CA ASP A 108 -25.56 -1.44 24.37
C ASP A 108 -26.08 -0.91 25.71
N LEU A 109 -26.98 0.09 25.69
CA LEU A 109 -27.71 0.52 26.89
C LEU A 109 -28.73 -0.52 27.34
N ASP A 110 -29.31 -1.29 26.42
CA ASP A 110 -30.27 -2.35 26.75
C ASP A 110 -29.63 -3.49 27.58
N LYS A 111 -28.30 -3.59 27.57
CA LYS A 111 -27.54 -4.57 28.37
C LYS A 111 -27.24 -4.07 29.79
N ILE A 112 -27.59 -2.83 30.11
CA ILE A 112 -27.32 -2.22 31.41
C ILE A 112 -28.55 -2.43 32.29
N GLU A 113 -28.44 -3.36 33.24
CA GLU A 113 -29.51 -3.68 34.19
C GLU A 113 -29.67 -2.60 35.27
N ASP A 114 -28.60 -1.85 35.57
CA ASP A 114 -28.58 -0.83 36.62
C ASP A 114 -29.20 0.50 36.16
N SER A 115 -30.19 1.00 36.90
CA SER A 115 -30.81 2.31 36.66
C SER A 115 -29.89 3.51 36.99
N ILE A 116 -28.72 3.27 37.59
CA ILE A 116 -27.76 4.31 37.97
C ILE A 116 -26.37 3.92 37.48
N LEU A 117 -25.89 4.60 36.44
CA LEU A 117 -24.53 4.47 35.91
C LEU A 117 -23.61 5.51 36.53
N THR A 118 -22.48 5.08 37.08
CA THR A 118 -21.39 6.00 37.41
C THR A 118 -20.72 6.52 36.14
N LYS A 119 -20.11 7.71 36.21
CA LYS A 119 -19.38 8.32 35.08
C LYS A 119 -18.27 7.42 34.53
N SER A 120 -17.64 6.58 35.38
CA SER A 120 -16.62 5.62 34.96
C SER A 120 -17.23 4.40 34.26
N GLN A 121 -18.36 3.88 34.73
CA GLN A 121 -19.09 2.82 34.04
C GLN A 121 -19.59 3.29 32.68
N LEU A 122 -20.18 4.49 32.62
CA LEU A 122 -20.64 5.08 31.36
C LEU A 122 -19.48 5.26 30.37
N LYS A 123 -18.31 5.75 30.82
CA LYS A 123 -17.10 5.83 29.98
C LYS A 123 -16.60 4.48 29.46
N LYS A 124 -16.78 3.40 30.23
CA LYS A 124 -16.42 2.04 29.79
C LYS A 124 -17.40 1.46 28.79
N SER A 125 -18.65 1.93 28.76
CA SER A 125 -19.64 1.52 27.77
C SER A 125 -19.32 2.03 26.36
N PHE A 126 -18.53 3.10 26.24
CA PHE A 126 -17.99 3.54 24.96
C PHE A 126 -16.88 2.58 24.52
N SER A 127 -17.17 1.78 23.49
CA SER A 127 -16.15 0.99 22.80
C SER A 127 -15.02 1.92 22.33
N ASN A 128 -13.78 1.42 22.33
CA ASN A 128 -12.65 2.12 21.75
C ASN A 128 -12.41 1.58 20.33
N PRO A 129 -12.87 2.26 19.26
CA PRO A 129 -12.75 1.75 17.89
C PRO A 129 -11.30 1.48 17.50
N ASP A 130 -10.37 2.26 18.02
CA ASP A 130 -8.93 2.12 17.76
C ASP A 130 -8.36 0.83 18.33
N SER A 131 -8.80 0.46 19.54
CA SER A 131 -8.41 -0.82 20.15
C SER A 131 -9.05 -1.97 19.39
N VAL A 132 -10.33 -1.86 19.03
CA VAL A 132 -11.04 -2.92 18.32
C VAL A 132 -10.41 -3.19 16.95
N LEU A 133 -10.04 -2.14 16.21
CA LEU A 133 -9.32 -2.30 14.94
C LEU A 133 -7.93 -2.90 15.14
N ALA A 134 -7.19 -2.43 16.14
CA ALA A 134 -5.87 -2.95 16.44
C ALA A 134 -5.92 -4.44 16.85
N ASP A 135 -6.87 -4.83 17.70
CA ASP A 135 -7.07 -6.22 18.14
C ASP A 135 -7.50 -7.13 16.96
N ALA A 136 -8.35 -6.60 16.07
CA ALA A 136 -8.73 -7.33 14.85
C ALA A 136 -7.55 -7.49 13.88
N ALA A 137 -6.72 -6.45 13.73
CA ALA A 137 -5.52 -6.50 12.91
C ALA A 137 -4.49 -7.50 13.46
N GLU A 138 -4.29 -7.54 14.78
CA GLU A 138 -3.39 -8.49 15.44
C GLU A 138 -3.85 -9.94 15.22
N LYS A 139 -5.17 -10.17 15.29
CA LYS A 139 -5.76 -11.50 15.05
C LYS A 139 -5.57 -11.93 13.58
N ALA A 140 -5.79 -11.01 12.65
CA ALA A 140 -5.70 -11.28 11.21
C ALA A 140 -4.26 -11.47 10.73
N GLY A 141 -3.29 -10.78 11.35
CA GLY A 141 -1.86 -10.94 11.08
C GLY A 141 -1.37 -10.38 9.74
N ASN A 142 -2.26 -9.90 8.86
CA ASN A 142 -1.98 -9.46 7.49
C ASN A 142 -2.37 -8.00 7.19
N ILE A 143 -2.73 -7.22 8.22
CA ILE A 143 -3.25 -5.85 8.06
C ILE A 143 -2.13 -4.81 8.09
N ILE A 144 -2.01 -4.03 7.03
CA ILE A 144 -1.01 -2.97 6.87
C ILE A 144 -1.68 -1.61 6.90
N PHE A 145 -1.05 -0.64 7.57
CA PHE A 145 -1.57 0.72 7.72
C PHE A 145 -0.78 1.75 6.92
N ALA A 146 -1.47 2.78 6.46
CA ALA A 146 -0.85 3.93 5.82
C ALA A 146 -0.15 4.86 6.80
N GLN A 147 0.98 5.41 6.36
CA GLN A 147 1.56 6.64 6.90
C GLN A 147 1.72 7.69 5.81
N LYS A 148 1.67 8.96 6.23
CA LYS A 148 1.86 10.09 5.32
C LYS A 148 3.28 10.61 5.47
N LEU A 149 4.04 10.61 4.38
CA LEU A 149 5.28 11.35 4.27
C LEU A 149 5.07 12.54 3.34
N THR A 150 5.52 13.73 3.73
CA THR A 150 5.37 14.95 2.93
C THR A 150 6.64 15.24 2.13
N PRO A 151 6.62 15.12 0.78
CA PRO A 151 7.82 15.23 -0.05
C PRO A 151 8.45 16.62 0.03
N GLN A 152 9.78 16.68 -0.08
CA GLN A 152 10.49 17.95 -0.16
C GLN A 152 10.05 18.77 -1.39
N PRO A 153 9.73 20.07 -1.23
CA PRO A 153 9.48 20.92 -2.37
C PRO A 153 10.78 21.22 -3.14
N LYS A 154 10.68 21.77 -4.35
CA LYS A 154 11.83 22.13 -5.21
C LYS A 154 12.92 22.91 -4.46
N LYS A 155 12.53 23.78 -3.53
CA LYS A 155 13.45 24.46 -2.60
C LYS A 155 13.42 23.71 -1.28
N LYS A 156 14.49 22.96 -0.96
CA LYS A 156 14.58 22.17 0.27
C LYS A 156 14.23 22.98 1.51
N LYS A 157 13.39 22.41 2.36
CA LYS A 157 13.01 22.92 3.67
C LYS A 157 13.73 22.13 4.76
N PRO A 158 13.97 22.73 5.94
CA PRO A 158 14.34 21.96 7.12
C PRO A 158 13.22 20.97 7.48
N LEU A 159 13.55 19.95 8.28
CA LEU A 159 12.56 19.04 8.83
C LEU A 159 11.57 19.80 9.71
N GLU A 160 10.29 19.47 9.61
CA GLU A 160 9.29 19.99 10.53
C GLU A 160 9.58 19.50 11.96
N PRO A 161 9.42 20.36 12.98
CA PRO A 161 9.58 19.95 14.37
C PRO A 161 8.63 18.81 14.72
N ARG A 162 9.18 17.73 15.29
CA ARG A 162 8.40 16.59 15.77
C ARG A 162 7.91 16.84 17.19
N THR A 163 6.66 16.46 17.46
CA THR A 163 6.13 16.33 18.82
C THR A 163 6.71 15.09 19.50
N ASP A 164 6.58 15.00 20.82
CA ASP A 164 7.00 13.80 21.59
C ASP A 164 6.27 12.53 21.11
N VAL A 165 5.00 12.68 20.71
CA VAL A 165 4.20 11.59 20.12
C VAL A 165 4.80 11.13 18.78
N LYS A 166 5.15 12.05 17.88
CA LYS A 166 5.82 11.70 16.61
C LYS A 166 7.17 11.04 16.84
N ASN A 167 7.95 11.50 17.82
CA ASN A 167 9.24 10.88 18.18
C ASN A 167 9.06 9.44 18.70
N THR A 168 8.07 9.23 19.58
CA THR A 168 7.75 7.91 20.14
C THR A 168 7.31 6.94 19.05
N ARG A 169 6.39 7.37 18.18
CA ARG A 169 5.90 6.56 17.06
C ARG A 169 6.99 6.24 16.05
N LEU A 170 7.88 7.19 15.73
CA LEU A 170 9.00 6.93 14.83
C LEU A 170 9.99 5.93 15.42
N ALA A 171 10.31 6.03 16.71
CA ALA A 171 11.16 5.06 17.39
C ALA A 171 10.53 3.66 17.38
N LEU A 172 9.20 3.59 17.49
CA LEU A 172 8.46 2.33 17.39
C LEU A 172 8.53 1.74 15.97
N LEU A 173 8.41 2.53 14.90
CA LEU A 173 8.62 2.04 13.53
C LEU A 173 10.01 1.42 13.34
N GLU A 174 11.04 2.02 13.96
CA GLU A 174 12.41 1.51 13.93
C GLU A 174 12.55 0.20 14.72
N GLN A 175 11.87 0.11 15.88
CA GLN A 175 11.84 -1.09 16.71
C GLN A 175 11.15 -2.28 16.02
N GLU A 176 10.02 -2.04 15.35
CA GLU A 176 9.27 -3.07 14.61
C GLU A 176 9.92 -3.42 13.25
N GLY A 177 11.02 -2.76 12.88
CA GLY A 177 11.75 -3.04 11.65
C GLY A 177 11.08 -2.53 10.36
N TYR A 178 10.04 -1.70 10.46
CA TYR A 178 9.34 -1.12 9.31
C TYR A 178 10.17 -0.06 8.57
N VAL A 179 11.23 0.43 9.20
CA VAL A 179 12.16 1.41 8.63
C VAL A 179 13.59 0.99 8.87
N ARG A 180 14.48 1.39 7.97
CA ARG A 180 15.91 1.08 8.05
C ARG A 180 16.71 2.31 8.40
N LYS A 181 17.43 2.29 9.51
CA LYS A 181 18.39 3.34 9.84
C LYS A 181 19.61 3.28 8.93
N ILE A 182 20.11 4.44 8.54
CA ILE A 182 21.24 4.56 7.61
C ILE A 182 22.53 4.85 8.36
N ASP A 183 23.56 4.02 8.15
CA ASP A 183 24.90 4.26 8.69
C ASP A 183 25.74 5.20 7.82
N ASN A 184 25.49 5.23 6.51
CA ASN A 184 26.19 6.11 5.55
C ASN A 184 25.21 7.05 4.81
N PRO A 185 24.88 8.21 5.38
CA PRO A 185 23.96 9.17 4.77
C PRO A 185 24.39 9.68 3.39
N ALA A 186 25.71 9.71 3.11
CA ALA A 186 26.22 10.18 1.83
C ALA A 186 25.80 9.26 0.67
N LYS A 187 25.77 7.93 0.91
CA LYS A 187 25.32 6.94 -0.08
C LYS A 187 23.87 7.21 -0.54
N PHE A 188 23.00 7.63 0.37
CA PHE A 188 21.57 7.79 0.10
C PHE A 188 21.14 9.24 -0.08
N SER A 189 22.09 10.17 -0.25
CA SER A 189 21.83 11.62 -0.29
C SER A 189 20.95 12.08 -1.46
N THR A 190 20.83 11.26 -2.51
CA THR A 190 20.03 11.52 -3.72
C THR A 190 18.62 10.94 -3.66
N ILE A 191 18.33 10.06 -2.71
CA ILE A 191 17.02 9.40 -2.55
C ILE A 191 15.91 10.44 -2.39
N PHE A 192 14.72 10.12 -2.90
CA PHE A 192 13.52 10.92 -2.75
C PHE A 192 13.28 11.25 -1.26
N ASP A 193 13.41 12.52 -0.91
CA ASP A 193 13.45 12.98 0.48
C ASP A 193 12.15 13.65 0.92
N PHE A 194 11.88 13.51 2.21
CA PHE A 194 10.69 14.03 2.88
C PHE A 194 11.09 14.97 4.00
N TYR A 195 10.23 15.94 4.31
CA TYR A 195 10.50 16.92 5.39
C TYR A 195 9.55 16.81 6.58
N ASP A 196 8.46 16.06 6.44
CA ASP A 196 7.51 15.81 7.51
C ASP A 196 6.90 14.41 7.39
N ILE A 197 6.42 13.88 8.51
CA ILE A 197 5.80 12.57 8.65
C ILE A 197 4.59 12.65 9.58
N GLU A 198 3.52 11.95 9.20
CA GLU A 198 2.40 11.62 10.08
C GLU A 198 2.27 10.10 10.19
N ILE A 199 2.34 9.59 11.43
CA ILE A 199 2.43 8.16 11.74
C ILE A 199 1.13 7.74 12.43
N PRO A 200 0.55 6.57 12.10
CA PRO A 200 -0.67 6.06 12.75
C PRO A 200 -0.49 5.83 14.27
N LEU A 201 -1.58 5.54 14.96
CA LEU A 201 -1.55 5.28 16.41
C LEU A 201 -0.59 4.14 16.79
N GLU A 202 0.01 4.23 17.97
CA GLU A 202 0.94 3.22 18.50
C GLU A 202 0.33 1.82 18.57
N SER A 203 -0.97 1.71 18.88
CA SER A 203 -1.68 0.43 18.88
C SER A 203 -1.69 -0.22 17.50
N LEU A 204 -1.84 0.56 16.44
CA LEU A 204 -1.86 0.07 15.07
C LEU A 204 -0.45 -0.30 14.58
N ILE A 205 0.58 0.46 14.98
CA ILE A 205 1.97 0.12 14.66
C ILE A 205 2.34 -1.25 15.26
N LYS A 206 1.98 -1.48 16.54
CA LYS A 206 2.32 -2.73 17.26
C LYS A 206 1.52 -3.95 16.81
N LYS A 207 0.28 -3.73 16.35
CA LYS A 207 -0.68 -4.80 16.09
C LYS A 207 -0.97 -5.05 14.61
N GLY A 208 -0.56 -4.15 13.72
CA GLY A 208 -0.57 -4.39 12.28
C GLY A 208 0.68 -5.12 11.81
N ASN A 209 0.65 -5.60 10.57
CA ASN A 209 1.76 -6.22 9.85
C ASN A 209 2.61 -5.20 9.06
N GLY A 210 2.55 -3.92 9.40
CA GLY A 210 3.34 -2.90 8.72
C GLY A 210 2.71 -1.52 8.69
N VAL A 211 3.58 -0.52 8.51
CA VAL A 211 3.20 0.88 8.33
C VAL A 211 4.04 1.51 7.22
N TYR A 212 3.42 1.81 6.09
CA TYR A 212 4.15 2.22 4.88
C TYR A 212 3.52 3.42 4.17
N TYR A 213 4.31 4.05 3.32
CA TYR A 213 3.90 5.22 2.56
C TYR A 213 3.61 4.85 1.11
N PHE A 214 2.83 5.68 0.41
CA PHE A 214 2.53 5.47 -1.01
C PHE A 214 2.59 6.76 -1.84
N GLN A 215 3.06 7.86 -1.26
CA GLN A 215 3.17 9.12 -1.97
C GLN A 215 4.12 9.00 -3.17
N GLY A 216 3.59 9.30 -4.35
CA GLY A 216 4.33 9.30 -5.60
C GLY A 216 4.95 10.65 -5.93
N ASN A 217 5.64 10.70 -7.06
CA ASN A 217 6.12 11.93 -7.68
C ASN A 217 5.64 11.97 -9.13
N SER A 218 5.06 13.09 -9.55
CA SER A 218 4.71 13.32 -10.95
C SER A 218 5.87 13.96 -11.70
N ASP A 219 5.98 13.65 -12.99
CA ASP A 219 6.85 14.38 -13.91
C ASP A 219 6.35 15.83 -14.07
N PRO A 220 7.14 16.75 -14.66
CA PRO A 220 6.75 18.15 -14.85
C PRO A 220 5.44 18.37 -15.61
N ASP A 221 5.01 17.40 -16.42
CA ASP A 221 3.74 17.41 -17.14
C ASP A 221 2.56 16.80 -16.36
N GLY A 222 2.78 16.40 -15.10
CA GLY A 222 1.78 15.84 -14.20
C GLY A 222 1.61 14.32 -14.29
N VAL A 223 2.19 13.66 -15.29
CA VAL A 223 2.07 12.22 -15.46
C VAL A 223 3.05 11.50 -14.53
N ALA A 224 2.58 10.49 -13.80
CA ALA A 224 3.43 9.67 -12.94
C ALA A 224 4.03 8.52 -13.76
N ARG A 225 5.29 8.65 -14.23
CA ARG A 225 5.99 7.56 -14.95
C ARG A 225 6.94 6.77 -14.07
N LYS A 226 7.27 7.30 -12.89
CA LYS A 226 8.21 6.73 -11.94
C LYS A 226 7.57 6.73 -10.56
N TYR A 227 7.88 5.72 -9.76
CA TYR A 227 7.34 5.57 -8.42
C TYR A 227 8.48 5.38 -7.41
N PRO A 228 8.54 6.17 -6.32
CA PRO A 228 9.57 6.03 -5.30
C PRO A 228 9.34 4.76 -4.47
N LEU A 229 10.21 3.75 -4.65
CA LEU A 229 10.16 2.52 -3.86
C LEU A 229 10.74 2.68 -2.46
N ILE A 230 11.63 3.66 -2.31
CA ILE A 230 12.24 4.02 -1.04
C ILE A 230 12.23 5.53 -0.85
N GLY A 231 12.05 5.93 0.40
CA GLY A 231 11.98 7.31 0.84
C GLY A 231 13.00 7.62 1.93
N LEU A 232 13.60 8.81 1.88
CA LEU A 232 14.55 9.26 2.90
C LEU A 232 13.89 10.28 3.83
N TYR A 233 13.85 9.98 5.12
CA TYR A 233 13.41 10.93 6.15
C TYR A 233 14.24 10.75 7.42
N ASP A 234 14.82 11.83 7.93
CA ASP A 234 15.60 11.85 9.19
C ASP A 234 16.62 10.69 9.31
N ASN A 235 17.49 10.52 8.30
CA ASN A 235 18.50 9.45 8.20
C ASN A 235 17.95 8.01 8.29
N ARG A 236 16.69 7.82 7.89
CA ARG A 236 16.06 6.50 7.76
C ARG A 236 15.50 6.32 6.36
N LEU A 237 15.64 5.12 5.84
CA LEU A 237 14.93 4.68 4.65
C LEU A 237 13.58 4.12 5.06
N PHE A 238 12.56 4.55 4.36
CA PHE A 238 11.20 4.04 4.43
C PHE A 238 10.94 3.26 3.14
N PRO A 239 10.40 2.04 3.19
CA PRO A 239 9.90 1.37 2.00
C PRO A 239 8.52 1.93 1.63
N SER A 240 8.23 1.99 0.33
CA SER A 240 6.86 2.19 -0.13
C SER A 240 6.02 0.96 0.20
N ALA A 241 4.70 1.13 0.29
CA ALA A 241 3.78 0.02 0.55
C ALA A 241 3.93 -1.10 -0.49
N ALA A 242 4.11 -0.76 -1.77
CA ALA A 242 4.32 -1.73 -2.84
C ALA A 242 5.61 -2.55 -2.65
N LEU A 243 6.72 -1.91 -2.27
CA LEU A 243 7.96 -2.64 -1.99
C LEU A 243 7.81 -3.52 -0.75
N ALA A 244 7.20 -3.00 0.31
CA ALA A 244 7.03 -3.75 1.55
C ALA A 244 6.14 -4.99 1.38
N ILE A 245 5.02 -4.87 0.67
CA ILE A 245 4.14 -6.01 0.35
C ILE A 245 4.87 -7.05 -0.49
N ALA A 246 5.68 -6.62 -1.47
CA ALA A 246 6.47 -7.55 -2.27
C ALA A 246 7.51 -8.28 -1.41
N LEU A 247 8.18 -7.59 -0.48
CA LEU A 247 9.15 -8.19 0.43
C LEU A 247 8.49 -9.18 1.39
N ASP A 248 7.32 -8.84 1.94
CA ASP A 248 6.52 -9.70 2.81
C ASP A 248 6.09 -10.99 2.09
N HIS A 249 5.58 -10.88 0.86
CA HIS A 249 5.24 -12.01 0.00
C HIS A 249 6.42 -12.98 -0.21
N TYR A 250 7.64 -12.44 -0.34
CA TYR A 250 8.85 -13.26 -0.47
C TYR A 250 9.48 -13.68 0.87
N GLY A 251 8.97 -13.20 2.01
CA GLY A 251 9.52 -13.46 3.34
C GLY A 251 10.88 -12.82 3.59
N VAL A 252 11.13 -11.64 3.01
CA VAL A 252 12.41 -10.92 3.07
C VAL A 252 12.29 -9.67 3.92
N SER A 253 13.23 -9.45 4.84
CA SER A 253 13.24 -8.22 5.64
C SER A 253 13.76 -7.02 4.83
N PHE A 254 13.07 -5.87 4.93
CA PHE A 254 13.55 -4.61 4.34
C PHE A 254 14.95 -4.20 4.81
N ASN A 255 15.36 -4.61 6.02
CA ASN A 255 16.68 -4.29 6.55
C ASN A 255 17.81 -5.09 5.90
N GLU A 256 17.50 -6.21 5.24
CA GLU A 256 18.47 -7.16 4.68
C GLU A 256 18.69 -6.97 3.19
N ILE A 257 17.85 -6.18 2.52
CA ILE A 257 17.97 -5.97 1.08
C ILE A 257 19.14 -5.06 0.71
N ASP A 258 19.71 -5.30 -0.46
CA ASP A 258 20.73 -4.45 -1.05
C ASP A 258 20.08 -3.28 -1.81
N ILE A 259 20.51 -2.06 -1.50
CA ILE A 259 20.00 -0.84 -2.09
C ILE A 259 21.19 -0.05 -2.61
N GLU A 260 21.25 0.10 -3.92
CA GLU A 260 22.27 0.87 -4.61
C GLU A 260 21.58 1.95 -5.48
N PRO A 261 21.51 3.20 -4.99
CA PRO A 261 20.92 4.31 -5.74
C PRO A 261 21.52 4.43 -7.14
N GLY A 262 20.67 4.67 -8.13
CA GLY A 262 21.08 4.74 -9.54
C GLY A 262 21.28 3.39 -10.22
N LYS A 263 21.19 2.26 -9.48
CA LYS A 263 21.35 0.92 -10.03
C LYS A 263 20.15 0.02 -9.73
N HIS A 264 19.97 -0.40 -8.48
CA HIS A 264 18.94 -1.39 -8.13
C HIS A 264 18.58 -1.45 -6.65
N ILE A 265 17.42 -2.04 -6.38
CA ILE A 265 17.11 -2.75 -5.14
C ILE A 265 17.22 -4.25 -5.45
N ARG A 266 17.95 -5.00 -4.63
CA ARG A 266 18.17 -6.44 -4.84
C ARG A 266 17.93 -7.21 -3.55
N PHE A 267 17.32 -8.39 -3.66
CA PHE A 267 17.22 -9.37 -2.59
C PHE A 267 17.16 -10.80 -3.13
N ASP A 268 17.69 -11.73 -2.36
CA ASP A 268 17.64 -13.16 -2.65
C ASP A 268 16.39 -13.77 -1.98
N LEU A 269 15.81 -14.80 -2.59
CA LEU A 269 14.67 -15.49 -1.99
C LEU A 269 15.16 -16.45 -0.89
N PRO A 270 14.50 -16.48 0.29
CA PRO A 270 14.89 -17.37 1.38
C PRO A 270 14.71 -18.83 0.94
N PRO A 271 15.60 -19.75 1.36
CA PRO A 271 15.52 -21.16 1.00
C PRO A 271 14.23 -21.81 1.50
N ASP A 272 13.84 -22.93 0.89
CA ASP A 272 12.72 -23.75 1.37
C ASP A 272 13.00 -24.40 2.74
N GLU A 273 11.99 -25.02 3.36
CA GLU A 273 12.14 -25.71 4.66
C GLU A 273 13.20 -26.84 4.64
N SER A 274 13.56 -27.34 3.45
CA SER A 274 14.58 -28.36 3.24
C SER A 274 15.98 -27.79 2.96
N GLY A 275 16.13 -26.46 2.91
CA GLY A 275 17.38 -25.76 2.65
C GLY A 275 17.74 -25.61 1.17
N ASN A 276 16.83 -25.94 0.25
CA ASN A 276 17.05 -25.73 -1.19
C ASN A 276 16.73 -24.29 -1.58
N THR A 277 17.34 -23.83 -2.67
CA THR A 277 17.02 -22.53 -3.27
C THR A 277 15.54 -22.49 -3.65
N LYS A 278 14.80 -21.56 -3.04
CA LYS A 278 13.42 -21.26 -3.40
C LYS A 278 13.43 -20.43 -4.69
N GLU A 279 12.65 -20.85 -5.67
CA GLU A 279 12.36 -20.08 -6.86
C GLU A 279 10.93 -19.57 -6.81
N ASP A 280 10.67 -18.40 -7.38
CA ASP A 280 9.31 -17.88 -7.53
C ASP A 280 8.57 -18.50 -8.74
N GLU A 281 7.34 -18.02 -9.00
CA GLU A 281 6.51 -18.48 -10.12
C GLU A 281 7.14 -18.28 -11.52
N TYR A 282 8.23 -17.51 -11.62
CA TYR A 282 8.98 -17.26 -12.84
C TYR A 282 10.36 -17.96 -12.86
N GLY A 283 10.66 -18.82 -11.89
CA GLY A 283 11.94 -19.52 -11.79
C GLY A 283 13.10 -18.63 -11.33
N ARG A 284 12.80 -17.53 -10.61
CA ARG A 284 13.82 -16.60 -10.12
C ARG A 284 14.19 -16.94 -8.68
N SER A 285 15.48 -17.05 -8.38
CA SER A 285 16.01 -17.18 -7.02
C SER A 285 16.43 -15.85 -6.40
N GLU A 286 16.51 -14.79 -7.21
CA GLU A 286 16.82 -13.43 -6.80
C GLU A 286 15.91 -12.44 -7.53
N ILE A 287 15.59 -11.33 -6.89
CA ILE A 287 14.83 -10.24 -7.46
C ILE A 287 15.71 -9.00 -7.55
N ILE A 288 15.79 -8.41 -8.74
CA ILE A 288 16.53 -7.17 -9.00
C ILE A 288 15.55 -6.16 -9.59
N ILE A 289 15.33 -5.07 -8.87
CA ILE A 289 14.44 -3.99 -9.26
C ILE A 289 15.29 -2.77 -9.64
N PRO A 290 15.35 -2.38 -10.93
CA PRO A 290 16.10 -1.20 -11.35
C PRO A 290 15.51 0.08 -10.74
N ILE A 291 16.38 0.91 -10.15
CA ILE A 291 16.01 2.21 -9.58
C ILE A 291 16.94 3.31 -10.09
N ASN A 292 16.43 4.53 -10.21
CA ASN A 292 17.27 5.69 -10.47
C ASN A 292 17.97 6.20 -9.19
N GLU A 293 18.76 7.27 -9.31
CA GLU A 293 19.46 7.91 -8.18
C GLU A 293 18.53 8.37 -7.06
N LYS A 294 17.25 8.62 -7.36
CA LYS A 294 16.22 9.00 -6.39
C LYS A 294 15.51 7.81 -5.73
N GLY A 295 15.90 6.58 -6.04
CA GLY A 295 15.23 5.37 -5.54
C GLY A 295 13.88 5.10 -6.20
N MET A 296 13.64 5.65 -7.40
CA MET A 296 12.39 5.48 -8.12
C MET A 296 12.53 4.41 -9.21
N MET A 297 11.54 3.52 -9.27
CA MET A 297 11.37 2.55 -10.34
C MET A 297 10.50 3.15 -11.44
N GLN A 298 10.79 2.83 -12.70
CA GLN A 298 9.89 3.17 -13.81
C GLN A 298 8.66 2.27 -13.77
N VAL A 299 7.47 2.88 -13.79
CA VAL A 299 6.20 2.14 -13.71
C VAL A 299 5.86 1.58 -15.08
N ASN A 300 5.67 0.27 -15.12
CA ASN A 300 5.18 -0.42 -16.31
C ASN A 300 3.65 -0.42 -16.32
N TRP A 301 3.03 0.74 -16.61
CA TRP A 301 1.58 0.93 -16.60
C TRP A 301 0.86 -0.13 -17.43
N ALA A 302 -0.13 -0.83 -16.88
CA ALA A 302 -0.84 -1.91 -17.58
C ALA A 302 -1.70 -1.39 -18.74
N GLY A 303 -2.20 -0.16 -18.65
CA GLY A 303 -3.02 0.48 -19.68
C GLY A 303 -3.94 1.53 -19.06
N PRO A 304 -5.07 1.88 -19.70
CA PRO A 304 -6.10 2.68 -19.07
C PRO A 304 -6.75 1.93 -17.89
N TRP A 305 -7.14 2.67 -16.86
CA TRP A 305 -7.87 2.17 -15.68
C TRP A 305 -9.13 1.36 -16.03
N GLU A 306 -9.88 1.84 -17.02
CA GLU A 306 -11.07 1.18 -17.56
C GLU A 306 -10.96 1.21 -19.08
N ASP A 307 -11.14 0.06 -19.72
CA ASP A 307 -11.27 -0.04 -21.17
C ASP A 307 -12.59 0.58 -21.62
N LYS A 308 -12.53 1.58 -22.50
CA LYS A 308 -13.73 2.31 -22.94
C LYS A 308 -14.67 1.50 -23.82
N VAL A 309 -14.22 0.35 -24.33
CA VAL A 309 -14.97 -0.53 -25.23
C VAL A 309 -15.55 -1.73 -24.47
N THR A 310 -14.73 -2.40 -23.65
CA THR A 310 -15.15 -3.60 -22.89
C THR A 310 -15.68 -3.27 -21.50
N ALA A 311 -15.42 -2.07 -20.97
CA ALA A 311 -15.66 -1.68 -19.57
C ALA A 311 -14.93 -2.59 -18.56
N GLU A 312 -13.89 -3.29 -19.00
CA GLU A 312 -13.01 -4.08 -18.14
C GLU A 312 -11.98 -3.16 -17.49
N PHE A 313 -11.69 -3.42 -16.22
CA PHE A 313 -10.72 -2.66 -15.44
C PHE A 313 -9.33 -3.29 -15.54
N ASP A 314 -8.29 -2.47 -15.32
CA ASP A 314 -6.92 -2.95 -15.28
C ASP A 314 -6.61 -3.78 -14.02
N VAL A 315 -7.33 -3.60 -12.92
CA VAL A 315 -7.22 -4.42 -11.70
C VAL A 315 -8.63 -4.80 -11.22
N MET A 316 -8.77 -5.87 -10.43
CA MET A 316 -10.06 -6.20 -9.83
C MET A 316 -10.46 -5.16 -8.77
N HIS A 317 -11.67 -4.61 -8.87
CA HIS A 317 -12.20 -3.62 -7.93
C HIS A 317 -13.41 -4.19 -7.19
N TYR A 318 -13.31 -4.28 -5.87
CA TYR A 318 -14.43 -4.67 -5.03
C TYR A 318 -15.06 -3.44 -4.36
N PRO A 319 -16.38 -3.22 -4.52
CA PRO A 319 -17.06 -2.21 -3.72
C PRO A 319 -16.98 -2.56 -2.22
N TYR A 320 -16.65 -1.58 -1.39
CA TYR A 320 -16.57 -1.71 0.07
C TYR A 320 -17.82 -2.40 0.66
N THR A 321 -19.00 -1.98 0.19
CA THR A 321 -20.28 -2.53 0.65
C THR A 321 -20.42 -4.02 0.34
N VAL A 322 -19.88 -4.48 -0.80
CA VAL A 322 -19.95 -5.89 -1.21
C VAL A 322 -19.13 -6.75 -0.27
N ILE A 323 -17.86 -6.38 -0.01
CA ILE A 323 -16.99 -7.12 0.91
C ILE A 323 -17.56 -7.13 2.32
N LYS A 324 -18.01 -5.97 2.80
CA LYS A 324 -18.65 -5.86 4.12
C LYS A 324 -19.85 -6.81 4.25
N ARG A 325 -20.79 -6.74 3.30
CA ARG A 325 -22.01 -7.56 3.36
C ARG A 325 -21.67 -9.04 3.20
N PHE A 326 -20.73 -9.38 2.32
CA PHE A 326 -20.24 -10.73 2.14
C PHE A 326 -19.76 -11.31 3.47
N GLN A 327 -18.85 -10.62 4.17
CA GLN A 327 -18.35 -11.05 5.48
C GLN A 327 -19.47 -11.22 6.51
N GLU A 328 -20.45 -10.31 6.55
CA GLU A 328 -21.56 -10.35 7.51
C GLU A 328 -22.51 -11.55 7.29
N ILE A 329 -22.71 -11.99 6.03
CA ILE A 329 -23.71 -13.02 5.69
C ILE A 329 -23.12 -14.38 5.34
N GLU A 330 -21.82 -14.46 5.05
CA GLU A 330 -21.16 -15.65 4.53
C GLU A 330 -21.39 -16.87 5.41
N HIS A 331 -21.07 -16.77 6.70
CA HIS A 331 -21.21 -17.90 7.62
C HIS A 331 -22.65 -18.42 7.69
N SER A 332 -23.63 -17.51 7.76
CA SER A 332 -25.05 -17.87 7.78
C SER A 332 -25.47 -18.57 6.47
N ASN A 333 -24.99 -18.07 5.33
CA ASN A 333 -25.24 -18.68 4.03
C ASN A 333 -24.58 -20.06 3.89
N PHE A 334 -23.36 -20.24 4.39
CA PHE A 334 -22.67 -21.52 4.43
C PHE A 334 -23.43 -22.55 5.27
N VAL A 335 -23.86 -22.17 6.47
CA VAL A 335 -24.67 -23.04 7.35
C VAL A 335 -25.98 -23.43 6.66
N LEU A 336 -26.68 -22.47 6.06
CA LEU A 336 -27.94 -22.74 5.34
C LEU A 336 -27.73 -23.65 4.12
N ALA A 337 -26.65 -23.47 3.36
CA ALA A 337 -26.30 -24.30 2.21
C ALA A 337 -26.00 -25.74 2.65
N ASN A 338 -25.21 -25.93 3.71
CA ASN A 338 -24.92 -27.24 4.27
C ASN A 338 -26.17 -27.93 4.83
N TYR A 339 -27.03 -27.17 5.52
CA TYR A 339 -28.30 -27.68 6.00
C TYR A 339 -29.20 -28.18 4.85
N LYS A 340 -29.36 -27.39 3.79
CA LYS A 340 -30.10 -27.79 2.58
C LYS A 340 -29.49 -29.03 1.92
N ARG A 341 -28.16 -29.13 1.86
CA ARG A 341 -27.45 -30.29 1.31
C ARG A 341 -27.77 -31.55 2.12
N LEU A 342 -27.69 -31.49 3.45
CA LEU A 342 -28.01 -32.62 4.34
C LEU A 342 -29.49 -33.01 4.26
N ALA A 343 -30.41 -32.04 4.24
CA ALA A 343 -31.84 -32.31 4.07
C ALA A 343 -32.14 -33.01 2.74
N ASN A 344 -31.47 -32.63 1.65
CA ASN A 344 -31.61 -33.30 0.35
C ASN A 344 -31.06 -34.73 0.37
N GLN A 345 -29.91 -34.96 1.00
CA GLN A 345 -29.28 -36.28 1.05
C GLN A 345 -30.01 -37.27 1.97
N SER A 346 -30.43 -36.81 3.15
CA SER A 346 -30.94 -37.69 4.21
C SER A 346 -32.47 -37.71 4.32
N PHE A 347 -33.16 -36.71 3.77
CA PHE A 347 -34.61 -36.54 3.95
C PHE A 347 -35.36 -36.22 2.65
N ASN A 348 -34.77 -36.56 1.49
CA ASN A 348 -35.39 -36.36 0.17
C ASN A 348 -35.82 -34.90 -0.09
N GLY A 349 -35.12 -33.93 0.52
CA GLY A 349 -35.42 -32.51 0.41
C GLY A 349 -36.53 -32.00 1.33
N ASN A 350 -37.01 -32.81 2.28
CA ASN A 350 -37.95 -32.35 3.29
C ASN A 350 -37.23 -31.58 4.42
N ILE A 351 -37.09 -30.28 4.22
CA ILE A 351 -36.41 -29.33 5.12
C ILE A 351 -37.04 -29.29 6.54
N LYS A 352 -38.30 -29.68 6.70
CA LYS A 352 -38.98 -29.72 8.00
C LYS A 352 -38.71 -31.01 8.79
N ALA A 353 -38.26 -32.08 8.12
CA ALA A 353 -37.93 -33.35 8.77
C ALA A 353 -36.50 -33.37 9.36
N THR A 354 -35.69 -32.35 9.05
CA THR A 354 -34.32 -32.13 9.52
C THR A 354 -34.21 -31.26 10.79
N LEU A 355 -35.32 -30.67 11.27
CA LEU A 355 -35.42 -29.99 12.57
C LEU A 355 -35.73 -31.01 13.66
#